data_AF-A0A4Q6GHL7-F1
#
_entry.id   AF-A0A4Q6GHL7-F1
#
_cell.length_a   1.000
_cell.length_b   1.000
_cell.length_c   1.000
_cell.angle_alpha   90.00
_cell.angle_beta   90.00
_cell.angle_gamma   90.00
#
_symmetry.space_group_name_H-M   'P 1'
#
loop_
_entity.id
_entity.type
_entity.pdbx_description
1 polymer ?
#
loop_
_entity_poly.entity_id
_entity_poly.type
_entity_poly.pdbx_seq_one_letter_code
_entity_poly.pdbx_strand_id
1 'polypeptide(L)'
;MSGDFSTGVLSLDNFLHTALARAPQKFWWVIAGVLGILVLATAIGWVLHRRKPGPVIDNLNARVRAWWVMVGVLAACFLLGKVATLVLYGLLSFFALREFLTLTPTRRGDHLSLCLCFYVAIPLQYWLIGIDWYGLFVMCIPVFGFLLLPAVSALSGDTENFLERNTKVQWGLMLTVY
;
A
#
# COMPACT_ATOMS: atom_id res chain seq x y z
N MET A 1 29.95 -29.34 13.20
CA MET A 1 29.03 -29.38 12.04
C MET A 1 27.93 -30.39 12.35
N SER A 2 26.79 -29.92 12.83
CA SER A 2 25.53 -30.68 12.88
C SER A 2 24.40 -29.66 13.03
N GLY A 3 23.39 -29.81 12.18
CA GLY A 3 22.47 -28.74 11.79
C GLY A 3 21.53 -28.24 12.87
N ASP A 4 21.33 -26.92 12.85
CA ASP A 4 20.15 -26.25 13.36
C ASP A 4 19.41 -25.60 12.18
N PHE A 5 18.61 -26.41 11.48
CA PHE A 5 17.70 -25.96 10.41
C PHE A 5 16.21 -26.05 10.86
N SER A 6 15.95 -26.18 12.16
CA SER A 6 14.62 -26.48 12.72
C SER A 6 13.92 -25.29 13.42
N THR A 7 14.42 -24.07 13.30
CA THR A 7 13.86 -22.88 13.97
C THR A 7 12.74 -22.18 13.21
N GLY A 8 12.51 -22.51 11.94
CA GLY A 8 11.47 -21.88 11.11
C GLY A 8 10.05 -22.36 11.37
N VAL A 9 9.86 -23.67 11.61
CA VAL A 9 8.52 -24.28 11.76
C VAL A 9 7.89 -23.93 13.11
N LEU A 10 8.67 -23.97 14.20
CA LEU A 10 8.22 -23.59 15.55
C LEU A 10 7.84 -22.11 15.70
N SER A 11 8.44 -21.23 14.88
CA SER A 11 8.12 -19.80 14.89
C SER A 11 6.81 -19.52 14.15
N LEU A 12 6.59 -20.17 13.00
CA LEU A 12 5.37 -20.00 12.21
C LEU A 12 4.14 -20.53 12.94
N ASP A 13 4.21 -21.72 13.54
CA ASP A 13 3.08 -22.29 14.28
C ASP A 13 2.75 -21.44 15.52
N ASN A 14 3.75 -21.00 16.28
CA ASN A 14 3.53 -20.11 17.42
C ASN A 14 3.02 -18.73 16.99
N PHE A 15 3.53 -18.16 15.90
CA PHE A 15 3.05 -16.89 15.36
C PHE A 15 1.61 -17.02 14.87
N LEU A 16 1.28 -18.09 14.13
CA LEU A 16 -0.09 -18.36 13.68
C LEU A 16 -1.00 -18.54 14.88
N HIS A 17 -0.68 -19.38 15.85
CA HIS A 17 -1.51 -19.55 17.04
C HIS A 17 -1.70 -18.25 17.83
N THR A 18 -0.65 -17.44 18.01
CA THR A 18 -0.75 -16.17 18.73
C THR A 18 -1.50 -15.09 17.93
N ALA A 19 -1.31 -15.02 16.62
CA ALA A 19 -2.03 -14.11 15.73
C ALA A 19 -3.51 -14.50 15.61
N LEU A 20 -3.81 -15.79 15.43
CA LEU A 20 -5.17 -16.33 15.39
C LEU A 20 -5.91 -16.09 16.72
N ALA A 21 -5.24 -16.30 17.85
CA ALA A 21 -5.83 -16.14 19.19
C ALA A 21 -5.99 -14.68 19.61
N ARG A 22 -5.16 -13.76 19.13
CA ARG A 22 -5.26 -12.31 19.42
C ARG A 22 -6.08 -11.54 18.38
N ALA A 23 -6.36 -12.11 17.22
CA ALA A 23 -7.12 -11.44 16.18
C ALA A 23 -8.55 -11.13 16.67
N PRO A 24 -9.00 -9.87 16.59
CA PRO A 24 -10.37 -9.52 16.99
C PRO A 24 -11.35 -10.25 16.07
N GLN A 25 -12.48 -10.72 16.62
CA GLN A 25 -13.48 -11.47 15.86
C GLN A 25 -13.91 -10.77 14.56
N LYS A 26 -13.96 -9.43 14.55
CA LYS A 26 -14.28 -8.60 13.38
C LYS A 26 -13.30 -8.80 12.21
N PHE A 27 -12.02 -9.05 12.49
CA PHE A 27 -11.01 -9.31 11.46
C PHE A 27 -11.35 -10.55 10.63
N TRP A 28 -11.80 -11.63 11.29
CA TRP A 28 -12.23 -12.86 10.63
C TRP A 28 -13.44 -12.64 9.73
N TRP A 29 -14.42 -11.86 10.17
CA TRP A 29 -15.59 -11.52 9.36
C TRP A 29 -15.20 -10.75 8.09
N VAL A 30 -14.25 -9.82 8.19
CA VAL A 30 -13.78 -9.06 7.02
C VAL A 30 -13.05 -9.98 6.04
N ILE A 31 -12.12 -10.82 6.51
CA ILE A 31 -11.41 -11.76 5.64
C ILE A 31 -12.38 -12.75 4.98
N ALA A 32 -13.30 -13.32 5.75
CA ALA A 32 -14.31 -14.23 5.23
C ALA A 32 -15.21 -13.55 4.19
N GLY A 33 -15.60 -12.29 4.43
CA GLY A 33 -16.37 -11.49 3.48
C GLY A 33 -15.62 -11.25 2.17
N VAL A 34 -14.34 -10.83 2.25
CA VAL A 34 -13.49 -10.60 1.08
C VAL A 34 -13.32 -11.88 0.26
N LEU A 35 -12.93 -12.98 0.92
CA LEU A 35 -12.77 -14.28 0.25
C LEU A 35 -14.10 -14.79 -0.34
N GLY A 36 -15.21 -14.62 0.38
CA GLY A 36 -16.55 -14.98 -0.10
C GLY A 36 -16.92 -14.23 -1.37
N ILE A 37 -16.69 -12.91 -1.42
CA ILE A 37 -16.93 -12.10 -2.63
C ILE A 37 -16.05 -12.55 -3.78
N LEU A 38 -14.77 -12.83 -3.53
CA LEU A 38 -13.83 -13.33 -4.54
C LEU A 38 -14.25 -14.68 -5.12
N VAL A 39 -14.66 -15.61 -4.26
CA VAL A 39 -15.16 -16.93 -4.68
C VAL A 39 -16.44 -16.77 -5.49
N LEU A 40 -17.39 -15.94 -5.04
CA LEU A 40 -18.62 -15.64 -5.78
C LEU A 40 -18.33 -15.02 -7.15
N ALA A 41 -17.44 -14.03 -7.22
CA ALA A 41 -17.03 -13.41 -8.48
C ALA A 41 -16.38 -14.43 -9.43
N THR A 42 -15.54 -15.32 -8.89
CA THR A 42 -14.91 -16.41 -9.64
C THR A 42 -15.96 -17.38 -10.18
N ALA A 43 -16.93 -17.77 -9.36
CA ALA A 43 -18.02 -18.67 -9.76
C ALA A 43 -18.91 -18.04 -10.84
N ILE A 44 -19.30 -16.78 -10.68
CA ILE A 44 -20.08 -16.04 -11.68
C ILE A 44 -19.31 -15.95 -13.00
N GLY A 45 -18.03 -15.55 -12.95
CA GLY A 45 -17.17 -15.44 -14.13
C GLY A 45 -17.00 -16.78 -14.86
N TRP A 46 -16.89 -17.88 -14.12
CA TRP A 46 -16.80 -19.23 -14.68
C TRP A 46 -18.11 -19.71 -15.32
N VAL A 47 -19.26 -19.50 -14.67
CA VAL A 47 -20.58 -19.84 -15.23
C VAL A 47 -20.83 -19.03 -16.50
N LEU A 48 -20.50 -17.74 -16.48
CA LEU A 48 -20.74 -16.84 -17.60
C LEU A 48 -19.83 -17.19 -18.79
N HIS A 49 -18.55 -17.50 -18.55
CA HIS A 49 -17.62 -17.98 -19.57
C HIS A 49 -18.10 -19.29 -20.23
N ARG A 50 -18.73 -20.19 -19.46
CA ARG A 50 -19.31 -21.43 -20.00
C ARG A 50 -20.58 -21.20 -20.82
N ARG A 51 -21.39 -20.19 -20.50
CA ARG A 51 -22.65 -19.93 -21.19
C ARG A 51 -22.49 -19.09 -22.45
N LYS A 52 -21.66 -18.05 -22.42
CA LYS A 52 -21.42 -17.14 -23.54
C LYS A 52 -19.99 -16.60 -23.45
N PRO A 53 -18.98 -17.29 -24.00
CA PRO A 53 -17.61 -16.76 -23.99
C PRO A 53 -17.57 -15.43 -24.77
N GLY A 54 -16.75 -14.49 -24.29
CA GLY A 54 -16.61 -13.19 -24.91
C GLY A 54 -15.56 -12.32 -24.22
N PRO A 55 -15.02 -11.31 -24.93
CA PRO A 55 -13.87 -10.52 -24.47
C PRO A 55 -14.14 -9.76 -23.15
N VAL A 56 -15.40 -9.40 -22.89
CA VAL A 56 -15.80 -8.74 -21.63
C VAL A 56 -15.64 -9.68 -20.43
N ILE A 57 -15.94 -10.96 -20.60
CA ILE A 57 -15.88 -11.97 -19.54
C ILE A 57 -14.42 -12.38 -19.29
N ASP A 58 -13.62 -12.44 -20.35
CA ASP A 58 -12.18 -12.71 -20.24
C ASP A 58 -11.48 -11.59 -19.46
N ASN A 59 -11.86 -10.33 -19.69
CA ASN A 59 -11.37 -9.19 -18.92
C ASN A 59 -11.81 -9.29 -17.45
N LEU A 60 -13.08 -9.61 -17.18
CA LEU A 60 -13.58 -9.81 -15.82
C LEU A 60 -12.80 -10.92 -15.08
N ASN A 61 -12.61 -12.07 -15.73
CA ASN A 61 -11.86 -13.20 -15.17
C ASN A 61 -10.38 -12.87 -14.98
N ALA A 62 -9.77 -12.07 -15.87
CA ALA A 62 -8.42 -11.57 -15.68
C ALA A 62 -8.33 -10.66 -14.45
N ARG A 63 -9.31 -9.77 -14.25
CA ARG A 63 -9.39 -8.91 -13.06
C ARG A 63 -9.51 -9.74 -11.79
N VAL A 64 -10.45 -10.70 -11.74
CA VAL A 64 -10.61 -11.58 -10.57
C VAL A 64 -9.32 -12.35 -10.26
N ARG A 65 -8.63 -12.88 -11.27
CA ARG A 65 -7.32 -13.53 -11.10
C ARG A 65 -6.26 -12.59 -10.54
N ALA A 66 -6.18 -11.35 -11.02
CA ALA A 66 -5.26 -10.35 -10.49
C ALA A 66 -5.52 -10.06 -9.00
N TRP A 67 -6.79 -9.97 -8.60
CA TRP A 67 -7.15 -9.81 -7.19
C TRP A 67 -6.74 -11.01 -6.33
N TRP A 68 -6.90 -12.25 -6.84
CA TRP A 68 -6.39 -13.44 -6.16
C TRP A 68 -4.87 -13.41 -5.97
N VAL A 69 -4.13 -12.97 -6.99
CA VAL A 69 -2.68 -12.78 -6.88
C VAL A 69 -2.33 -11.75 -5.80
N MET A 70 -3.03 -10.60 -5.76
CA MET A 70 -2.80 -9.58 -4.73
C MET A 70 -3.06 -10.12 -3.32
N VAL A 71 -4.18 -10.83 -3.11
CA VAL A 71 -4.51 -11.46 -1.82
C VAL A 71 -3.43 -12.47 -1.42
N GLY A 72 -2.97 -13.30 -2.38
CA GLY A 72 -1.91 -14.27 -2.14
C GLY A 72 -0.58 -13.62 -1.72
N VAL A 73 -0.16 -12.56 -2.42
CA VAL A 73 1.06 -11.81 -2.10
C VAL A 73 0.97 -11.15 -0.72
N LEU A 74 -0.16 -10.51 -0.40
CA LEU A 74 -0.38 -9.90 0.91
C LEU A 74 -0.38 -10.93 2.04
N ALA A 75 -1.06 -12.07 1.84
CA ALA A 75 -1.06 -13.17 2.80
C ALA A 75 0.36 -13.71 3.02
N ALA A 76 1.14 -13.92 1.96
CA ALA A 76 2.53 -14.35 2.07
C ALA A 76 3.40 -13.34 2.84
N CYS A 77 3.23 -12.04 2.61
CA CYS A 77 3.93 -11.01 3.37
C CYS A 77 3.57 -11.00 4.85
N PHE A 78 2.29 -11.19 5.20
CA PHE A 78 1.88 -11.30 6.60
C PHE A 78 2.49 -12.52 7.30
N LEU A 79 2.64 -13.64 6.59
CA LEU A 79 3.31 -14.83 7.11
C LEU A 79 4.82 -14.61 7.31
N LEU A 80 5.45 -13.79 6.46
CA LEU A 80 6.87 -13.41 6.59
C LEU A 80 7.13 -12.39 7.71
N GLY A 81 6.07 -11.76 8.25
CA GLY A 81 6.12 -10.90 9.43
C GLY A 81 6.14 -9.40 9.16
N LYS A 82 6.33 -8.61 10.24
CA LYS A 82 6.20 -7.13 10.26
C LYS A 82 7.12 -6.47 9.23
N VAL A 83 8.39 -6.86 9.20
CA VAL A 83 9.41 -6.22 8.32
C VAL A 83 9.07 -6.45 6.84
N ALA A 84 8.74 -7.68 6.45
CA ALA A 84 8.38 -8.00 5.07
C ALA A 84 7.14 -7.22 4.61
N THR A 85 6.15 -7.09 5.50
CA THR A 85 4.94 -6.30 5.25
C THR A 85 5.28 -4.82 5.05
N LEU A 86 6.09 -4.23 5.93
CA LEU A 86 6.49 -2.82 5.81
C LEU A 86 7.27 -2.54 4.53
N VAL A 87 8.19 -3.44 4.14
CA VAL A 87 8.95 -3.31 2.89
C VAL A 87 8.03 -3.39 1.68
N LEU A 88 7.09 -4.35 1.64
CA LEU A 88 6.12 -4.46 0.56
C LEU A 88 5.30 -3.18 0.41
N TYR A 89 4.69 -2.69 1.50
CA TYR A 89 3.89 -1.47 1.46
C TYR A 89 4.74 -0.24 1.11
N GLY A 90 5.97 -0.13 1.61
CA GLY A 90 6.92 0.92 1.23
C GLY A 90 7.21 0.95 -0.26
N LEU A 91 7.42 -0.22 -0.87
CA LEU A 91 7.60 -0.34 -2.32
C LEU A 91 6.30 0.01 -3.07
N LEU A 92 5.14 -0.45 -2.59
CA LEU A 92 3.84 -0.10 -3.18
C LEU A 92 3.61 1.41 -3.17
N SER A 93 3.88 2.09 -2.05
CA SER A 93 3.80 3.54 -1.93
C SER A 93 4.75 4.24 -2.89
N PHE A 94 5.98 3.76 -3.03
CA PHE A 94 6.94 4.32 -4.00
C PHE A 94 6.44 4.20 -5.44
N PHE A 95 5.96 3.02 -5.84
CA PHE A 95 5.43 2.79 -7.19
C PHE A 95 4.15 3.59 -7.44
N ALA A 96 3.23 3.63 -6.48
CA ALA A 96 1.98 4.38 -6.58
C ALA A 96 2.23 5.89 -6.69
N LEU A 97 3.14 6.42 -5.87
CA LEU A 97 3.51 7.84 -5.92
C LEU A 97 4.20 8.19 -7.24
N ARG A 98 5.09 7.33 -7.74
CA ARG A 98 5.74 7.50 -9.06
C ARG A 98 4.71 7.56 -10.19
N GLU A 99 3.77 6.63 -10.21
CA GLU A 99 2.72 6.60 -11.24
C GLU A 99 1.82 7.83 -11.16
N PHE A 100 1.39 8.19 -9.95
CA PHE A 100 0.54 9.37 -9.71
C PHE A 100 1.21 10.67 -10.16
N LEU A 101 2.50 10.85 -9.85
CA LEU A 101 3.26 12.03 -10.24
C LEU A 101 3.58 12.06 -11.73
N THR A 102 3.68 10.90 -12.39
CA THR A 102 3.85 10.83 -13.85
C THR A 102 2.58 11.31 -14.58
N LEU A 103 1.39 11.03 -14.01
CA LEU A 103 0.11 11.51 -14.53
C LEU A 103 -0.17 12.99 -14.20
N THR A 104 0.57 13.55 -13.24
CA THR A 104 0.40 14.93 -12.80
C THR A 104 1.38 15.84 -13.54
N PRO A 105 0.93 16.94 -14.19
CA PRO A 105 1.86 17.89 -14.78
C PRO A 105 2.69 18.55 -13.68
N THR A 106 3.98 18.19 -13.61
CA THR A 106 4.95 18.72 -12.65
C THR A 106 5.95 19.64 -13.36
N ARG A 107 6.39 20.70 -12.68
CA ARG A 107 7.34 21.68 -13.23
C ARG A 107 8.66 21.65 -12.47
N ARG A 108 9.71 22.21 -13.07
CA ARG A 108 11.07 22.27 -12.50
C ARG A 108 11.12 22.85 -11.08
N GLY A 109 10.23 23.80 -10.75
CA GLY A 109 10.12 24.40 -9.42
C GLY A 109 9.64 23.43 -8.32
N ASP A 110 9.05 22.29 -8.66
CA ASP A 110 8.55 21.32 -7.67
C ASP A 110 9.56 20.21 -7.35
N HIS A 111 10.73 20.18 -7.99
CA HIS A 111 11.69 19.07 -7.85
C HIS A 111 12.12 18.85 -6.39
N LEU A 112 12.26 19.93 -5.60
CA LEU A 112 12.60 19.82 -4.18
C LEU A 112 11.45 19.21 -3.36
N SER A 113 10.22 19.64 -3.59
CA SER A 113 9.03 19.07 -2.93
C SER A 113 8.82 17.60 -3.31
N LEU A 114 9.06 17.24 -4.58
CA LEU A 114 9.00 15.86 -5.05
C LEU A 114 10.10 15.00 -4.42
N CYS A 115 11.32 15.53 -4.35
CA CYS A 115 12.44 14.86 -3.67
C CYS A 115 12.10 14.59 -2.20
N LEU A 116 11.51 15.56 -1.50
CA LEU A 116 11.04 15.40 -0.12
C LEU A 116 10.02 14.25 0.00
N CYS A 117 9.04 14.17 -0.92
CA CYS A 117 8.04 13.09 -0.89
C CYS A 117 8.68 11.69 -1.03
N PHE A 118 9.61 11.51 -1.97
CA PHE A 118 10.23 10.20 -2.21
C PHE A 118 11.27 9.82 -1.15
N TYR A 119 12.19 10.72 -0.84
CA TYR A 119 13.37 10.41 -0.04
C TYR A 119 13.19 10.68 1.44
N VAL A 120 12.19 11.49 1.84
CA VAL A 120 11.91 11.78 3.24
C VAL A 120 10.59 11.17 3.66
N ALA A 121 9.47 11.52 3.00
CA ALA A 121 8.15 11.15 3.49
C ALA A 121 7.93 9.62 3.54
N ILE A 122 8.24 8.88 2.47
CA ILE A 122 8.11 7.42 2.46
C ILE A 122 8.97 6.75 3.55
N PRO A 123 10.32 6.89 3.56
CA PRO A 123 11.12 6.17 4.55
C PRO A 123 10.80 6.60 5.98
N LEU A 124 10.50 7.89 6.21
CA LEU A 124 10.05 8.37 7.51
C LEU A 124 8.75 7.66 7.94
N GLN A 125 7.73 7.65 7.09
CA GLN A 125 6.42 7.06 7.43
C GLN A 125 6.56 5.58 7.81
N TYR A 126 7.27 4.79 7.01
CA TYR A 126 7.44 3.35 7.26
C TYR A 126 8.39 3.07 8.44
N TRP A 127 9.38 3.93 8.68
CA TRP A 127 10.24 3.83 9.86
C TRP A 127 9.46 4.10 11.15
N LEU A 128 8.57 5.10 11.15
CA LEU A 128 7.70 5.42 12.30
C LEU A 128 6.76 4.28 12.66
N ILE A 129 6.19 3.59 11.67
CA ILE A 129 5.39 2.38 11.89
C ILE A 129 6.27 1.25 12.45
N GLY A 130 7.52 1.15 11.99
CA GLY A 130 8.49 0.18 12.50
C GLY A 130 8.74 0.29 14.00
N ILE A 131 8.87 1.53 14.50
CA ILE A 131 9.09 1.85 15.93
C ILE A 131 7.78 2.04 16.73
N ASP A 132 6.62 1.76 16.12
CA ASP A 132 5.28 1.85 16.72
C ASP A 132 4.93 3.24 17.30
N TRP A 133 5.50 4.32 16.75
CA TRP A 133 5.26 5.69 17.22
C TRP A 133 4.00 6.29 16.59
N TYR A 134 2.84 5.80 17.03
CA TYR A 134 1.54 6.13 16.44
C TYR A 134 1.24 7.64 16.38
N GLY A 135 1.52 8.39 17.45
CA GLY A 135 1.20 9.82 17.52
C GLY A 135 1.90 10.64 16.43
N LEU A 136 3.21 10.39 16.21
CA LEU A 136 3.96 11.09 15.18
C LEU A 136 3.56 10.59 13.78
N PHE A 137 3.31 9.29 13.60
CA PHE A 137 2.89 8.69 12.33
C PHE A 137 1.61 9.34 11.78
N VAL A 138 0.59 9.50 12.62
CA VAL A 138 -0.71 10.08 12.22
C VAL A 138 -0.58 11.56 11.86
N MET A 139 0.33 12.31 12.52
CA MET A 139 0.51 13.74 12.27
C MET A 139 1.55 14.04 11.17
N CYS A 140 2.43 13.09 10.86
CA CYS A 140 3.59 13.29 9.98
C CYS A 140 3.20 13.90 8.63
N ILE A 141 2.30 13.23 7.89
CA ILE A 141 1.87 13.70 6.58
C ILE A 141 0.83 14.83 6.69
N PRO A 142 -0.28 14.68 7.44
CA PRO A 142 -1.37 15.67 7.43
C PRO A 142 -0.98 17.03 8.02
N VAL A 143 -0.04 17.07 8.97
CA VAL A 143 0.40 18.32 9.61
C VAL A 143 1.72 18.78 8.99
N PHE A 144 2.79 17.99 9.10
CA PHE A 144 4.11 18.43 8.64
C PHE A 144 4.25 18.39 7.12
N GLY A 145 3.76 17.35 6.46
CA GLY A 145 3.76 17.26 4.99
C GLY A 145 2.98 18.41 4.34
N PHE A 146 1.78 18.70 4.85
CA PHE A 146 0.96 19.80 4.32
C PHE A 146 1.56 21.18 4.57
N LEU A 147 2.34 21.37 5.64
CA LEU A 147 3.02 22.63 5.91
C LEU A 147 4.32 22.77 5.09
N LEU A 148 5.13 21.71 5.06
CA LEU A 148 6.45 21.71 4.44
C LEU A 148 6.40 21.75 2.91
N LEU A 149 5.49 21.01 2.27
CA LEU A 149 5.44 20.93 0.80
C LEU A 149 5.19 22.30 0.13
N PRO A 150 4.18 23.09 0.57
CA PRO A 150 3.98 24.45 0.06
C PRO A 150 5.08 25.42 0.48
N ALA A 151 5.64 25.28 1.70
CA ALA A 151 6.73 26.13 2.14
C ALA A 151 7.98 25.95 1.24
N VAL A 152 8.35 24.71 0.92
CA VAL A 152 9.48 24.40 0.02
C VAL A 152 9.18 24.82 -1.42
N SER A 153 7.95 24.62 -1.89
CA SER A 153 7.53 25.09 -3.22
C SER A 153 7.59 26.62 -3.32
N ALA A 154 7.19 27.34 -2.26
CA ALA A 154 7.23 28.80 -2.22
C ALA A 154 8.67 29.35 -2.23
N LEU A 155 9.60 28.67 -1.56
CA LEU A 155 11.03 29.00 -1.60
C LEU A 155 11.64 28.86 -3.01
N SER A 156 11.03 28.05 -3.88
CA SER A 156 11.48 27.89 -5.27
C SER A 156 11.03 29.04 -6.19
N GLY A 157 10.21 29.97 -5.69
CA GLY A 157 9.88 31.24 -6.34
C GLY A 157 8.93 31.15 -7.55
N ASP A 158 8.33 29.99 -7.81
CA ASP A 158 7.41 29.77 -8.93
C ASP A 158 5.95 29.91 -8.47
N THR A 159 5.29 31.00 -8.90
CA THR A 159 3.92 31.33 -8.48
C THR A 159 2.85 30.82 -9.44
N GLU A 160 3.22 30.28 -10.61
CA GLU A 160 2.25 29.80 -11.59
C GLU A 160 1.57 28.51 -11.12
N ASN A 161 0.24 28.56 -11.03
CA ASN A 161 -0.63 27.47 -10.59
C ASN A 161 -0.19 26.89 -9.23
N PHE A 162 0.38 27.72 -8.36
CA PHE A 162 0.99 27.31 -7.08
C PHE A 162 0.04 26.48 -6.20
N LEU A 163 -1.20 26.95 -6.01
CA LEU A 163 -2.19 26.24 -5.20
C LEU A 163 -2.58 24.91 -5.83
N GLU A 164 -2.81 24.87 -7.14
CA GLU A 164 -3.19 23.65 -7.85
C GLU A 164 -2.10 22.58 -7.75
N ARG A 165 -0.84 22.96 -7.96
CA ARG A 165 0.31 22.04 -7.91
C ARG A 165 0.54 21.50 -6.51
N ASN A 166 0.58 22.38 -5.50
CA ASN A 166 0.76 21.95 -4.11
C ASN A 166 -0.38 21.04 -3.65
N THR A 167 -1.63 21.37 -4.02
CA THR A 167 -2.79 20.52 -3.73
C THR A 167 -2.60 19.13 -4.34
N LYS A 168 -2.21 19.02 -5.62
CA LYS A 168 -1.99 17.71 -6.26
C LYS A 168 -0.89 16.90 -5.58
N VAL A 169 0.23 17.51 -5.20
CA VAL A 169 1.33 16.82 -4.51
C VAL A 169 0.91 16.39 -3.10
N GLN A 170 0.24 17.25 -2.34
CA GLN A 170 -0.26 16.94 -0.99
C GLN A 170 -1.27 15.78 -1.02
N TRP A 171 -2.25 15.81 -1.92
CA TRP A 171 -3.22 14.73 -2.08
C TRP A 171 -2.59 13.46 -2.64
N GLY A 172 -1.63 13.58 -3.55
CA GLY A 172 -0.85 12.45 -4.04
C GLY A 172 -0.13 11.74 -2.90
N LEU A 173 0.52 12.49 -2.02
CA LEU A 173 1.19 11.93 -0.84
C LEU A 173 0.20 11.27 0.12
N MET A 174 -0.95 11.90 0.38
CA MET A 174 -2.01 11.32 1.23
C MET A 174 -2.59 10.04 0.65
N LEU A 175 -2.83 9.96 -0.66
CA LEU A 175 -3.45 8.79 -1.27
C LEU A 175 -2.49 7.60 -1.40
N THR A 176 -1.19 7.86 -1.50
CA THR A 176 -0.20 6.83 -1.84
C THR A 176 0.67 6.40 -0.66
N VAL A 177 0.85 7.25 0.36
CA VAL A 177 1.78 7.00 1.48
C VAL A 177 1.09 6.98 2.85
N TYR A 178 0.09 7.82 3.09
CA TYR A 178 -0.63 7.88 4.37
C TYR A 178 -1.64 6.74 4.52
#